data_AF-A0A524G159-F1
#
_entry.id   AF-A0A524G159-F1
#
_cell.length_a   1.000
_cell.length_b   1.000
_cell.length_c   1.000
_cell.angle_alpha   90.00
_cell.angle_beta   90.00
_cell.angle_gamma   90.00
#
_symmetry.space_group_name_H-M   'P 1'
#
loop_
_entity.id
_entity.type
_entity.pdbx_description
1 polymer ?
#
loop_
_entity_poly.entity_id
_entity_poly.type
_entity_poly.pdbx_seq_one_letter_code
_entity_poly.pdbx_strand_id
1 'polypeptide(L)'
;MSRKYVTISREEFEEVMNLYKAKTSIRSVEGEIIYRIPLKNDFSIWIYSTVNPMSGMSRKLGEDAIRMVLMYKNTHAVMKETKTLRTSNWKKNLEAKIRDLTEKTTEYRCPWGHPLVKRTGKGGKGSFYGCANFPDCSYTYKGEKRISDVYDPKNIPPLPRK
;
A
#
# COMPACT_ATOMS: atom_id res chain seq x y z
N MET A 1 10.80 -17.64 -21.61
CA MET A 1 10.44 -16.47 -22.44
C MET A 1 10.99 -15.21 -21.80
N SER A 2 11.64 -14.34 -22.60
CA SER A 2 12.17 -13.06 -22.10
C SER A 2 11.05 -12.10 -21.73
N ARG A 3 11.23 -11.28 -20.68
CA ARG A 3 10.26 -10.27 -20.28
C ARG A 3 10.27 -9.14 -21.30
N LYS A 4 9.13 -8.87 -21.97
CA LYS A 4 8.98 -7.73 -22.89
C LYS A 4 8.69 -6.47 -22.09
N TYR A 5 9.69 -5.61 -21.95
CA TYR A 5 9.55 -4.31 -21.30
C TYR A 5 8.87 -3.29 -22.21
N VAL A 6 8.16 -2.33 -21.61
CA VAL A 6 7.38 -1.30 -22.31
C VAL A 6 7.60 0.07 -21.70
N THR A 7 7.51 1.11 -22.53
CA THR A 7 7.34 2.50 -22.08
C THR A 7 5.86 2.74 -21.83
N ILE A 8 5.52 3.40 -20.74
CA ILE A 8 4.14 3.71 -20.35
C ILE A 8 3.94 5.21 -20.49
N SER A 9 2.90 5.63 -21.21
CA SER A 9 2.52 7.04 -21.28
C SER A 9 1.65 7.44 -20.09
N ARG A 10 1.53 8.74 -19.87
CA ARG A 10 0.68 9.31 -18.82
C ARG A 10 -0.78 8.89 -19.03
N GLU A 11 -1.28 8.98 -20.26
CA GLU A 11 -2.66 8.63 -20.62
C GLU A 11 -2.93 7.15 -20.32
N GLU A 12 -2.03 6.27 -20.74
CA GLU A 12 -2.13 4.83 -20.47
C GLU A 12 -2.13 4.52 -18.96
N PHE A 13 -1.40 5.30 -18.17
CA PHE A 13 -1.37 5.17 -16.72
C PHE A 13 -2.66 5.69 -16.08
N GLU A 14 -3.13 6.86 -16.51
CA GLU A 14 -4.33 7.52 -16.01
C GLU A 14 -5.61 6.71 -16.29
N GLU A 15 -5.68 6.00 -17.42
CA GLU A 15 -6.75 5.03 -17.71
C GLU A 15 -6.96 4.05 -16.54
N VAL A 16 -5.88 3.48 -16.02
CA VAL A 16 -5.94 2.53 -14.89
C VAL A 16 -6.30 3.27 -13.60
N MET A 17 -5.68 4.43 -13.35
CA MET A 17 -5.85 5.18 -12.10
C MET A 17 -7.25 5.76 -11.93
N ASN A 18 -7.90 6.13 -13.04
CA ASN A 18 -9.27 6.65 -13.04
C ASN A 18 -10.29 5.63 -12.53
N LEU A 19 -10.08 4.34 -12.81
CA LEU A 19 -10.91 3.24 -12.29
C LEU A 19 -10.92 3.21 -10.75
N TYR A 20 -9.82 3.64 -10.12
CA TYR A 20 -9.66 3.65 -8.67
C TYR A 20 -9.89 5.03 -8.03
N LYS A 21 -10.43 6.00 -8.78
CA LYS A 21 -10.65 7.39 -8.32
C LYS A 21 -9.40 7.98 -7.66
N ALA A 22 -8.23 7.67 -8.21
CA ALA A 22 -6.98 8.08 -7.61
C ALA A 22 -6.80 9.60 -7.70
N LYS A 23 -6.31 10.22 -6.63
CA LYS A 23 -5.92 11.63 -6.61
C LYS A 23 -4.47 11.76 -7.04
N THR A 24 -4.17 12.73 -7.90
CA THR A 24 -2.80 13.00 -8.34
C THR A 24 -2.11 13.98 -7.41
N SER A 25 -0.81 13.77 -7.22
CA SER A 25 0.10 14.74 -6.63
C SER A 25 1.40 14.72 -7.41
N ILE A 26 1.86 15.89 -7.85
CA ILE A 26 3.11 16.04 -8.57
C ILE A 26 4.18 16.42 -7.54
N ARG A 27 5.26 15.64 -7.44
CA ARG A 27 6.44 16.04 -6.67
C ARG A 27 7.47 16.62 -7.65
N SER A 28 7.81 17.91 -7.48
CA SER A 28 8.88 18.69 -8.17
C SER A 28 8.94 18.67 -9.71
N VAL A 29 9.70 19.60 -10.28
CA VAL A 29 9.83 19.82 -11.74
C VAL A 29 10.48 18.61 -12.46
N GLU A 30 11.30 17.83 -11.74
CA GLU A 30 12.00 16.63 -12.26
C GLU A 30 11.46 15.31 -11.70
N GLY A 31 10.43 15.33 -10.84
CA GLY A 31 9.97 14.13 -10.16
C GLY A 31 9.04 13.26 -10.99
N GLU A 32 8.44 12.25 -10.36
CA GLU A 32 7.46 11.35 -10.99
C GLU A 32 6.03 11.70 -10.53
N ILE A 33 5.02 11.40 -11.36
CA ILE A 33 3.62 11.57 -10.97
C ILE A 33 3.27 10.52 -9.90
N ILE A 34 2.73 10.97 -8.77
CA ILE A 34 2.26 10.09 -7.70
C ILE A 34 0.74 10.09 -7.68
N TYR A 35 0.16 8.90 -7.74
CA TYR A 35 -1.27 8.68 -7.64
C TYR A 35 -1.61 8.13 -6.26
N ARG A 36 -2.76 8.53 -5.72
CA ARG A 36 -3.18 8.20 -4.35
C ARG A 36 -4.59 7.66 -4.38
N ILE A 37 -4.71 6.35 -4.18
CA ILE A 37 -6.02 5.68 -4.07
C ILE A 37 -6.47 5.76 -2.61
N PRO A 38 -7.54 6.51 -2.29
CA PRO A 38 -8.06 6.55 -0.92
C PRO A 38 -8.74 5.22 -0.56
N LEU A 39 -8.52 4.75 0.66
CA LEU A 39 -9.16 3.57 1.24
C LEU A 39 -9.86 3.95 2.56
N LYS A 40 -10.61 3.01 3.16
CA LYS A 40 -11.23 3.19 4.48
C LYS A 40 -10.17 3.38 5.59
N ASN A 41 -10.58 3.87 6.76
CA ASN A 41 -9.73 4.00 7.95
C ASN A 41 -8.44 4.81 7.74
N ASP A 42 -8.53 5.91 6.98
CA ASP A 42 -7.41 6.81 6.64
C ASP A 42 -6.23 6.13 5.94
N PHE A 43 -6.47 4.96 5.33
CA PHE A 43 -5.49 4.34 4.46
C PHE A 43 -5.51 4.98 3.08
N SER A 44 -4.35 4.98 2.43
CA SER A 44 -4.26 5.23 0.99
C SER A 44 -3.14 4.40 0.38
N ILE A 45 -3.31 4.00 -0.88
CA ILE A 45 -2.24 3.40 -1.66
C ILE A 45 -1.59 4.52 -2.47
N TRP A 46 -0.32 4.78 -2.22
CA TRP A 46 0.49 5.69 -3.02
C TRP A 46 1.18 4.92 -4.12
N ILE A 47 1.04 5.38 -5.35
CA ILE A 47 1.57 4.76 -6.56
C ILE A 47 2.51 5.75 -7.24
N TYR A 48 3.79 5.41 -7.22
CA TYR A 48 4.88 6.11 -7.88
C TYR A 48 4.97 5.59 -9.31
N SER A 49 4.46 6.38 -10.25
CA SER A 49 4.19 5.90 -11.62
C SER A 49 5.42 5.75 -12.50
N THR A 50 6.58 6.28 -12.10
CA THR A 50 7.77 6.49 -12.93
C THR A 50 7.56 7.40 -14.15
N VAL A 51 6.34 7.92 -14.35
CA VAL A 51 5.99 8.84 -15.44
C VAL A 51 6.47 10.23 -15.08
N ASN A 52 7.28 10.81 -15.96
CA ASN A 52 7.75 12.18 -15.80
C ASN A 52 6.62 13.18 -16.16
N PRO A 53 6.31 14.16 -15.31
CA PRO A 53 5.25 15.14 -15.54
C PRO A 53 5.43 16.01 -16.79
N MET A 54 6.67 16.29 -17.20
CA MET A 54 6.98 17.14 -18.37
C MET A 54 6.89 16.34 -19.67
N SER A 55 7.52 15.16 -19.71
CA SER A 55 7.53 14.35 -20.93
C SER A 55 6.27 13.50 -21.11
N GLY A 56 5.49 13.28 -20.04
CA GLY A 56 4.34 12.38 -20.05
C GLY A 56 4.72 10.91 -20.24
N MET A 57 6.01 10.56 -20.16
CA MET A 57 6.51 9.23 -20.44
C MET A 57 7.21 8.64 -19.22
N SER A 58 7.10 7.33 -19.05
CA SER A 58 7.91 6.61 -18.08
C SER A 58 9.40 6.69 -18.43
N ARG A 59 10.25 6.56 -17.41
CA ARG A 59 11.72 6.46 -17.49
C ARG A 59 12.24 5.45 -18.54
N LYS A 60 13.55 5.41 -18.83
CA LYS A 60 14.07 4.44 -19.82
C LYS A 60 13.94 3.00 -19.32
N LEU A 61 14.03 2.06 -20.27
CA LEU A 61 14.02 0.63 -19.99
C LEU A 61 15.17 0.26 -19.03
N GLY A 62 14.85 -0.43 -17.94
CA GLY A 62 15.84 -0.86 -16.94
C GLY A 62 16.13 0.11 -15.80
N GLU A 63 15.60 1.35 -15.84
CA GLU A 63 15.87 2.35 -14.80
C GLU A 63 15.09 2.11 -13.50
N ASP A 64 13.75 2.13 -13.55
CA ASP A 64 12.91 1.96 -12.36
C ASP A 64 11.60 1.20 -12.66
N ALA A 65 10.95 0.75 -11.59
CA ALA A 65 9.67 0.04 -11.58
C ALA A 65 8.58 0.92 -10.95
N ILE A 66 7.31 0.65 -11.27
CA ILE A 66 6.18 1.31 -10.60
C ILE A 66 6.20 0.86 -9.13
N ARG A 67 6.25 1.79 -8.18
CA ARG A 67 6.31 1.47 -6.75
C ARG A 67 4.98 1.79 -6.09
N MET A 68 4.59 0.95 -5.15
CA MET A 68 3.35 1.12 -4.38
C MET A 68 3.62 1.03 -2.89
N VAL A 69 3.06 1.96 -2.13
CA VAL A 69 3.19 2.02 -0.66
C VAL A 69 1.81 2.17 -0.05
N LEU A 70 1.47 1.30 0.90
CA LEU A 70 0.29 1.48 1.73
C LEU A 70 0.62 2.49 2.84
N MET A 71 -0.12 3.59 2.87
CA MET A 71 0.06 4.72 3.78
C MET A 71 -1.10 4.80 4.76
N TYR A 72 -0.82 5.12 6.02
CA TYR A 72 -1.80 5.47 7.05
C TYR A 72 -1.69 6.95 7.35
N LYS A 73 -2.84 7.64 7.41
CA LYS A 73 -2.96 9.11 7.61
C LYS A 73 -2.10 9.93 6.66
N ASN A 74 -1.74 9.37 5.51
CA ASN A 74 -0.89 10.00 4.50
C ASN A 74 0.53 10.38 4.95
N THR A 75 0.96 9.91 6.13
CA THR A 75 2.26 10.28 6.71
C THR A 75 3.10 9.06 7.05
N HIS A 76 2.46 7.90 7.24
CA HIS A 76 3.13 6.71 7.76
C HIS A 76 3.05 5.53 6.80
N ALA A 77 4.19 4.99 6.38
CA ALA A 77 4.26 3.79 5.55
C ALA A 77 4.01 2.54 6.39
N VAL A 78 2.90 1.86 6.13
CA VAL A 78 2.42 0.73 6.96
C VAL A 78 3.23 -0.55 6.69
N MET A 79 3.78 -0.68 5.48
CA MET A 79 4.52 -1.84 5.04
C MET A 79 5.52 -1.48 3.94
N LYS A 80 6.45 -2.42 3.68
CA LYS A 80 7.46 -2.27 2.63
C LYS A 80 6.79 -2.02 1.27
N GLU A 81 7.41 -1.15 0.48
CA GLU A 81 6.97 -0.89 -0.89
C GLU A 81 6.93 -2.18 -1.73
N THR A 82 5.97 -2.25 -2.64
CA THR A 82 5.89 -3.31 -3.65
C THR A 82 6.20 -2.73 -5.01
N LYS A 83 6.90 -3.49 -5.86
CA LYS A 83 7.37 -3.02 -7.17
C LYS A 83 6.72 -3.78 -8.30
N THR A 84 6.21 -3.08 -9.32
CA THR A 84 5.68 -3.66 -10.56
C THR A 84 6.58 -3.28 -11.72
N LEU A 85 7.19 -4.29 -12.35
CA LEU A 85 8.01 -4.09 -13.53
C LEU A 85 7.14 -3.63 -14.71
N ARG A 86 7.67 -2.68 -15.49
CA ARG A 86 7.06 -2.14 -16.71
C ARG A 86 7.22 -3.12 -17.87
N THR A 87 6.52 -4.25 -17.75
CA THR A 87 6.42 -5.29 -18.78
C THR A 87 5.08 -5.20 -19.48
N SER A 88 4.87 -5.92 -20.58
CA SER A 88 3.57 -5.93 -21.28
C SER A 88 2.36 -6.22 -20.37
N ASN A 89 2.57 -6.94 -19.26
CA ASN A 89 1.53 -7.29 -18.30
C ASN A 89 1.49 -6.36 -17.07
N TRP A 90 2.10 -5.17 -17.15
CA TRP A 90 2.22 -4.25 -16.02
C TRP A 90 0.85 -3.86 -15.44
N LYS A 91 -0.17 -3.60 -16.28
CA LYS A 91 -1.53 -3.24 -15.86
C LYS A 91 -2.12 -4.30 -14.93
N LYS A 92 -2.22 -5.54 -15.42
CA LYS A 92 -2.71 -6.70 -14.66
C LYS A 92 -1.94 -6.93 -13.35
N ASN A 93 -0.61 -6.80 -13.40
CA ASN A 93 0.23 -6.99 -12.22
C ASN A 93 0.06 -5.85 -11.19
N LEU A 94 -0.17 -4.62 -11.65
CA LEU A 94 -0.43 -3.47 -10.80
C LEU A 94 -1.78 -3.62 -10.10
N GLU A 95 -2.84 -3.93 -10.85
CA GLU A 95 -4.19 -4.17 -10.32
C GLU A 95 -4.22 -5.30 -9.29
N ALA A 96 -3.53 -6.41 -9.55
CA ALA A 96 -3.42 -7.50 -8.59
C ALA A 96 -2.81 -7.05 -7.25
N LYS A 97 -1.83 -6.14 -7.29
CA LYS A 97 -1.22 -5.59 -6.07
C LYS A 97 -2.06 -4.53 -5.41
N ILE A 98 -2.81 -3.73 -6.16
CA ILE A 98 -3.77 -2.78 -5.60
C ILE A 98 -4.79 -3.57 -4.78
N ARG A 99 -5.33 -4.64 -5.37
CA ARG A 99 -6.26 -5.55 -4.69
C ARG A 99 -5.64 -6.21 -3.46
N ASP A 100 -4.41 -6.74 -3.54
CA ASP A 100 -3.72 -7.33 -2.39
C ASP A 100 -3.54 -6.32 -1.23
N LEU A 101 -3.17 -5.07 -1.52
CA LEU A 101 -3.06 -4.03 -0.50
C LEU A 101 -4.42 -3.65 0.08
N THR A 102 -5.46 -3.52 -0.74
CA THR A 102 -6.83 -3.26 -0.29
C THR A 102 -7.35 -4.38 0.62
N GLU A 103 -7.16 -5.64 0.26
CA GLU A 103 -7.57 -6.81 1.06
C GLU A 103 -6.82 -6.90 2.40
N LYS A 104 -5.63 -6.30 2.52
CA LYS A 104 -4.88 -6.23 3.79
C LYS A 104 -5.39 -5.15 4.73
N THR A 105 -6.05 -4.12 4.22
CA THR A 105 -6.70 -3.12 5.08
C THR A 105 -7.95 -3.71 5.70
N THR A 106 -8.17 -3.46 6.99
CA THR A 106 -9.28 -4.06 7.74
C THR A 106 -10.07 -2.99 8.47
N GLU A 107 -11.25 -3.36 8.94
CA GLU A 107 -12.08 -2.50 9.81
C GLU A 107 -11.73 -2.63 11.29
N TYR A 108 -10.90 -3.61 11.65
CA TYR A 108 -10.48 -3.83 13.02
C TYR A 108 -9.55 -2.75 13.51
N ARG A 109 -9.67 -2.41 14.80
CA ARG A 109 -8.82 -1.43 15.48
C ARG A 109 -8.14 -2.07 16.68
N CYS A 110 -6.92 -1.66 16.97
CA CYS A 110 -6.26 -1.99 18.22
C CYS A 110 -7.01 -1.32 19.41
N PRO A 111 -6.72 -1.72 20.66
CA PRO A 111 -7.32 -1.10 21.85
C PRO A 111 -7.13 0.42 21.97
N TRP A 112 -6.16 1.00 21.25
CA TRP A 112 -5.90 2.44 21.20
C TRP A 112 -6.51 3.14 19.98
N GLY A 113 -7.37 2.45 19.23
CA GLY A 113 -8.15 3.01 18.14
C GLY A 113 -7.43 3.09 16.80
N HIS A 114 -6.16 2.67 16.68
CA HIS A 114 -5.48 2.60 15.38
C HIS A 114 -5.95 1.39 14.57
N PRO A 115 -6.09 1.50 13.24
CA PRO A 115 -6.53 0.39 12.42
C PRO A 115 -5.49 -0.74 12.40
N LEU A 116 -5.97 -1.97 12.29
CA LEU A 116 -5.16 -3.15 12.09
C LEU A 116 -5.09 -3.49 10.60
N VAL A 117 -3.95 -4.01 10.18
CA VAL A 117 -3.72 -4.53 8.83
C VAL A 117 -3.36 -6.01 8.89
N LYS A 118 -3.84 -6.79 7.92
CA LYS A 118 -3.48 -8.20 7.77
C LYS A 118 -2.04 -8.28 7.26
N ARG A 119 -1.20 -9.00 8.00
CA ARG A 119 0.21 -9.26 7.71
C ARG A 119 0.44 -10.76 7.58
N THR A 120 1.39 -11.13 6.74
CA THR A 120 1.83 -12.52 6.59
C THR A 120 2.91 -12.81 7.64
N GLY A 121 2.80 -13.96 8.30
CA GLY A 121 3.80 -14.41 9.27
C GLY A 121 5.17 -14.69 8.66
N LYS A 122 6.18 -14.85 9.52
CA LYS A 122 7.55 -15.16 9.09
C LYS A 122 7.57 -16.47 8.28
N GLY A 123 8.26 -16.45 7.14
CA GLY A 123 8.35 -17.61 6.24
C GLY A 123 7.05 -17.95 5.51
N GLY A 124 6.09 -17.02 5.42
CA GLY A 124 4.82 -17.24 4.72
C GLY A 124 3.79 -18.06 5.51
N LYS A 125 4.10 -18.45 6.74
CA LYS A 125 3.23 -19.29 7.57
C LYS A 125 2.23 -18.44 8.34
N GLY A 126 0.95 -18.64 8.03
CA GLY A 126 -0.17 -17.99 8.71
C GLY A 126 -0.29 -16.49 8.44
N SER A 127 -1.33 -15.90 9.01
CA SER A 127 -1.57 -14.46 8.99
C SER A 127 -1.89 -13.94 10.38
N PHE A 128 -1.55 -12.68 10.63
CA PHE A 128 -1.91 -11.98 11.85
C PHE A 128 -2.33 -10.54 11.50
N TYR A 129 -3.00 -9.88 12.42
CA TYR A 129 -3.35 -8.48 12.33
C TYR A 129 -2.35 -7.67 13.14
N GLY A 130 -1.68 -6.70 12.50
CA GLY A 130 -0.74 -5.79 13.17
C GLY A 130 -1.21 -4.36 13.08
N CYS A 131 -0.90 -3.55 14.09
CA CYS A 131 -1.24 -2.13 14.07
C CYS A 131 -0.62 -1.41 12.86
N ALA A 132 -1.39 -0.50 12.26
CA ALA A 132 -0.93 0.38 11.20
C ALA A 132 0.06 1.45 11.67
N ASN A 133 0.12 1.72 12.98
CA ASN A 133 0.99 2.74 13.59
C ASN A 133 2.30 2.15 14.14
N PHE A 134 2.74 0.99 13.65
CA PHE A 134 4.04 0.40 14.02
C PHE A 134 5.19 1.26 13.45
N PRO A 135 6.27 1.59 14.19
CA PRO A 135 6.74 0.95 15.42
C PRO A 135 6.15 1.52 16.71
N ASP A 136 5.49 2.68 16.66
CA ASP A 136 4.93 3.36 17.84
C ASP A 136 3.84 2.54 18.53
N CYS A 137 3.17 1.64 17.79
CA CYS A 137 2.24 0.66 18.33
C CYS A 137 2.56 -0.74 17.82
N SER A 138 3.06 -1.61 18.70
CA SER A 138 3.45 -3.00 18.41
C SER A 138 2.33 -4.02 18.61
N TYR A 139 1.07 -3.56 18.78
CA TYR A 139 -0.07 -4.45 18.97
C TYR A 139 -0.23 -5.42 17.80
N THR A 140 -0.42 -6.70 18.13
CA THR A 140 -0.75 -7.76 17.17
C THR A 140 -1.86 -8.64 17.69
N TYR A 141 -2.64 -9.21 16.76
CA TYR A 141 -3.74 -10.10 17.04
C TYR A 141 -3.73 -11.26 16.04
N LYS A 142 -3.77 -12.50 16.53
CA LYS A 142 -3.61 -13.71 15.70
C LYS A 142 -4.91 -14.22 15.08
N GLY A 143 -6.07 -13.64 15.42
CA GLY A 143 -7.36 -14.10 14.88
C GLY A 143 -7.93 -15.38 15.52
N GLU A 144 -7.28 -15.91 16.57
CA GLU A 144 -7.71 -17.14 17.26
C GLU A 144 -8.88 -16.91 18.24
N LYS A 145 -9.01 -15.68 18.77
CA LYS A 145 -10.10 -15.26 19.66
C LYS A 145 -11.16 -14.49 18.88
N ARG A 146 -12.37 -14.25 19.40
CA ARG A 146 -13.31 -13.36 18.71
C ARG A 146 -12.78 -11.92 18.76
N ILE A 147 -13.07 -11.08 17.76
CA ILE A 147 -12.69 -9.65 17.82
C ILE A 147 -13.29 -8.95 19.05
N SER A 148 -14.46 -9.38 19.55
CA SER A 148 -15.02 -8.91 20.82
C SER A 148 -14.04 -9.03 21.99
N ASP A 149 -13.25 -10.12 22.00
CA ASP A 149 -12.34 -10.45 23.10
C ASP A 149 -11.09 -9.56 23.10
N VAL A 150 -10.79 -8.91 21.96
CA VAL A 150 -9.73 -7.91 21.80
C VAL A 150 -10.07 -6.61 22.53
N TYR A 151 -11.37 -6.28 22.63
CA TYR A 151 -11.85 -5.07 23.29
C TYR A 151 -12.21 -5.29 24.76
N ASP A 152 -12.01 -6.50 25.31
CA ASP A 152 -12.17 -6.74 26.74
C ASP A 152 -11.11 -5.94 27.51
N PRO A 153 -11.50 -5.03 28.43
CA PRO A 153 -10.57 -4.24 29.24
C PRO A 153 -9.49 -5.05 29.95
N LYS A 154 -9.78 -6.33 30.28
CA LYS A 154 -8.82 -7.24 30.94
C LYS A 154 -7.69 -7.69 30.01
N ASN A 155 -7.89 -7.62 28.69
CA ASN A 155 -6.95 -8.07 27.66
C ASN A 155 -6.23 -6.92 26.96
N ILE A 156 -6.46 -5.67 27.38
CA ILE A 156 -5.77 -4.50 26.81
C ILE A 156 -4.34 -4.50 27.34
N PRO A 157 -3.31 -4.71 26.48
CA PRO A 157 -1.93 -4.59 26.94
C PRO A 157 -1.65 -3.14 27.36
N PRO A 158 -0.66 -2.89 28.26
CA PRO A 158 -0.24 -1.54 28.57
C PRO A 158 0.25 -0.83 27.31
N LEU A 159 0.07 0.49 27.24
CA LEU A 159 0.61 1.32 26.16
C LEU A 159 2.11 1.03 26.00
N PRO A 160 2.61 0.84 24.76
CA PRO A 160 4.04 0.70 24.55
C PRO A 160 4.75 1.94 25.12
N ARG A 161 5.72 1.72 26.01
CA ARG A 161 6.55 2.78 26.56
C ARG A 161 7.48 3.24 25.43
N LYS A 162 7.47 4.55 25.14
CA LYS A 162 8.38 5.18 24.18
C LYS A 162 9.82 5.11 24.69
#